data_AF-A0AAN8IQ67-F1
#
_entry.id   AF-A0AAN8IQ67-F1
#
_cell.length_a   1.000
_cell.length_b   1.000
_cell.length_c   1.000
_cell.angle_alpha   90.00
_cell.angle_beta   90.00
_cell.angle_gamma   90.00
#
_symmetry.space_group_name_H-M   'P 1'
#
loop_
_entity.id
_entity.type
_entity.pdbx_description
1 polymer ?
#
loop_
_entity_poly.entity_id
_entity_poly.type
_entity_poly.pdbx_seq_one_letter_code
_entity_poly.pdbx_strand_id
1 'polypeptide(L)'
;MTKRFCLFCGRTVSANAVKHTSSHKKTNFIMMASLSLIGCVDRANVGKVVDDITHPNKFLCQSHVVEAAQYISAEMFATGRKFSYYSNPSAKGSTAYVHTGDIPPHLVEVINAMSDGSVVITARDVWSFMNTALRKYHGTPLWPEHSGRELGTEEALFNADLKESATCFEGVPKVEEGAREVMEMVSEYEHISDSESSSEAMTEGIRETDAASLRKFFLVQGGMLMKLFRFCPQCGHRLGKTQLKAVGTAAVVKMQCLSCIEMGRAFQDDTHLPHI
;
A
#
# COMPACT_ATOMS: atom_id res chain seq x y z
N MET A 1 -0.23 26.20 25.30
CA MET A 1 -0.64 24.92 24.65
C MET A 1 0.13 23.78 25.29
N THR A 2 -0.57 22.79 25.84
CA THR A 2 0.07 21.62 26.46
C THR A 2 0.69 20.73 25.39
N LYS A 3 1.98 20.43 25.53
CA LYS A 3 2.72 19.51 24.65
C LYS A 3 2.85 18.15 25.31
N ARG A 4 2.83 17.08 24.52
CA ARG A 4 2.95 15.69 24.98
C ARG A 4 3.98 14.96 24.12
N PHE A 5 4.65 13.99 24.72
CA PHE A 5 5.64 13.16 24.03
C PHE A 5 4.98 11.89 23.51
N CYS A 6 5.23 11.57 22.24
CA CYS A 6 4.86 10.27 21.69
C CYS A 6 5.91 9.23 22.08
N LEU A 7 5.48 8.18 22.78
CA LEU A 7 6.39 7.12 23.23
C LEU A 7 7.08 6.37 22.11
N PHE A 8 6.50 6.40 20.91
CA PHE A 8 6.97 5.59 19.81
C PHE A 8 7.95 6.33 18.89
N CYS A 9 7.62 7.53 18.43
CA CYS A 9 8.52 8.30 17.55
C CYS A 9 9.34 9.37 18.28
N GLY A 10 9.17 9.51 19.59
CA GLY A 10 9.81 10.53 20.42
C GLY A 10 9.47 11.98 20.08
N ARG A 11 8.55 12.23 19.15
CA ARG A 11 8.17 13.58 18.77
C ARG A 11 7.31 14.21 19.86
N THR A 12 7.56 15.50 20.08
CA THR A 12 6.70 16.34 20.91
C THR A 12 5.56 16.87 20.05
N VAL A 13 4.34 16.53 20.41
CA VAL A 13 3.11 16.85 19.67
C VAL A 13 2.17 17.66 20.55
N SER A 14 1.25 18.39 19.92
CA SER A 14 0.18 19.08 20.65
C SER A 14 -0.71 18.04 21.36
N ALA A 15 -1.29 18.41 22.50
CA ALA A 15 -2.19 17.52 23.24
C ALA A 15 -3.36 16.97 22.39
N ASN A 16 -3.80 17.72 21.38
CA ASN A 16 -4.88 17.33 20.48
C ASN A 16 -4.45 16.33 19.39
N ALA A 17 -3.14 16.22 19.12
CA ALA A 17 -2.56 15.35 18.10
C ALA A 17 -2.03 14.01 18.67
N VAL A 18 -2.17 13.81 19.98
CA VAL A 18 -1.87 12.53 20.64
C VAL A 18 -3.16 11.77 20.96
N LYS A 19 -3.01 10.47 21.09
CA LYS A 19 -4.00 9.53 21.59
C LYS A 19 -3.43 8.92 22.87
N HIS A 20 -4.24 8.86 23.91
CA HIS A 20 -3.89 8.05 25.07
C HIS A 20 -3.90 6.58 24.67
N THR A 21 -2.92 5.81 25.12
CA THR A 21 -2.92 4.38 24.90
C THR A 21 -4.17 3.76 25.54
N SER A 22 -4.67 2.69 24.94
CA SER A 22 -5.83 2.01 25.49
C SER A 22 -5.41 1.23 26.73
N SER A 23 -6.29 1.07 27.71
CA SER A 23 -6.12 0.04 28.74
C SER A 23 -6.36 -1.37 28.20
N HIS A 24 -6.95 -1.49 27.01
CA HIS A 24 -7.19 -2.78 26.36
C HIS A 24 -5.93 -3.29 25.66
N LYS A 25 -5.27 -4.26 26.29
CA LYS A 25 -4.05 -4.91 25.78
C LYS A 25 -4.19 -5.38 24.33
N LYS A 26 -5.34 -5.96 23.95
CA LYS A 26 -5.60 -6.41 22.57
C LYS A 26 -5.53 -5.29 21.53
N THR A 27 -6.15 -4.14 21.83
CA THR A 27 -6.14 -2.97 20.92
C THR A 27 -4.73 -2.43 20.73
N ASN A 28 -3.97 -2.34 21.82
CA ASN A 28 -2.57 -1.93 21.77
C ASN A 28 -1.74 -2.94 20.96
N PHE A 29 -1.97 -4.25 21.17
CA PHE A 29 -1.29 -5.30 20.44
C PHE A 29 -1.54 -5.25 18.93
N ILE A 30 -2.79 -5.14 18.49
CA ILE A 30 -3.14 -5.00 17.06
C ILE A 30 -2.40 -3.82 16.43
N MET A 31 -2.41 -2.66 17.09
CA MET A 31 -1.70 -1.48 16.59
C MET A 31 -0.20 -1.71 16.51
N MET A 32 0.43 -2.26 17.55
CA MET A 32 1.88 -2.50 17.58
C MET A 32 2.31 -3.58 16.58
N ALA A 33 1.53 -4.64 16.44
CA ALA A 33 1.76 -5.68 15.45
C ALA A 33 1.67 -5.11 14.02
N SER A 34 0.64 -4.33 13.70
CA SER A 34 0.52 -3.66 12.40
C SER A 34 1.69 -2.72 12.12
N LEU A 35 2.12 -1.91 13.09
CA LEU A 35 3.29 -1.05 12.96
C LEU A 35 4.58 -1.85 12.74
N SER A 36 4.70 -3.01 13.37
CA SER A 36 5.82 -3.90 13.17
C SER A 36 5.83 -4.54 11.78
N LEU A 37 4.65 -4.89 11.24
CA LEU A 37 4.50 -5.42 9.88
C LEU A 37 4.84 -4.37 8.81
N ILE A 38 4.68 -3.07 9.10
CA ILE A 38 5.15 -1.98 8.24
C ILE A 38 6.67 -1.70 8.44
N GLY A 39 7.32 -2.38 9.38
CA GLY A 39 8.74 -2.20 9.70
C GLY A 39 9.05 -0.97 10.55
N CYS A 40 8.04 -0.40 11.23
CA CYS A 40 8.26 0.71 12.18
C CYS A 40 8.73 0.18 13.56
N VAL A 41 8.28 -1.02 13.95
CA VAL A 41 8.60 -1.65 15.24
C VAL A 41 9.29 -2.99 14.97
N ASP A 42 10.33 -3.31 15.73
CA ASP A 42 10.92 -4.65 15.68
C ASP A 42 9.93 -5.72 16.18
N ARG A 43 9.75 -6.77 15.38
CA ARG A 43 8.82 -7.89 15.68
C ARG A 43 9.13 -8.54 17.02
N ALA A 44 10.41 -8.70 17.37
CA ALA A 44 10.82 -9.33 18.62
C ALA A 44 10.42 -8.52 19.87
N ASN A 45 10.09 -7.25 19.70
CA ASN A 45 9.81 -6.33 20.80
C ASN A 45 8.32 -5.98 20.96
N VAL A 46 7.44 -6.48 20.09
CA VAL A 46 6.01 -6.11 20.11
C VAL A 46 5.36 -6.41 21.46
N GLY A 47 5.54 -7.60 22.03
CA GLY A 47 4.96 -7.96 23.33
C GLY A 47 5.40 -7.03 24.46
N LYS A 48 6.71 -6.79 24.59
CA LYS A 48 7.28 -5.89 25.62
C LYS A 48 6.74 -4.47 25.50
N VAL A 49 6.72 -3.92 24.29
CA VAL A 49 6.20 -2.56 24.06
C VAL A 49 4.71 -2.49 24.38
N VAL A 50 3.94 -3.54 24.06
CA VAL A 50 2.50 -3.60 24.39
C VAL A 50 2.29 -3.56 25.90
N ASP A 51 3.08 -4.30 26.67
CA ASP A 51 3.00 -4.28 28.13
C ASP A 51 3.34 -2.88 28.67
N ASP A 52 4.39 -2.24 28.17
CA ASP A 52 4.79 -0.89 28.56
C ASP A 52 3.71 0.16 28.29
N ILE A 53 3.07 0.11 27.11
CA ILE A 53 2.06 1.11 26.70
C ILE A 53 0.67 0.85 27.28
N THR A 54 0.40 -0.34 27.83
CA THR A 54 -0.90 -0.65 28.47
C THR A 54 -1.06 0.04 29.83
N HIS A 55 0.02 0.59 30.38
CA HIS A 55 0.00 1.41 31.60
C HIS A 55 -0.64 2.80 31.37
N PRO A 56 -1.24 3.42 32.40
CA PRO A 56 -1.84 4.74 32.27
C PRO A 56 -0.81 5.84 31.98
N ASN A 57 -1.28 6.98 31.48
CA ASN A 57 -0.49 8.19 31.16
C ASN A 57 0.53 8.03 30.02
N LYS A 58 0.28 7.09 29.12
CA LYS A 58 1.10 6.83 27.94
C LYS A 58 0.44 7.42 26.69
N PHE A 59 1.21 8.11 25.86
CA PHE A 59 0.72 8.84 24.70
C PHE A 59 1.38 8.39 23.41
N LEU A 60 0.59 8.34 22.34
CA LEU A 60 1.03 8.03 20.99
C LEU A 60 0.51 9.08 20.01
N CYS A 61 1.29 9.41 18.98
CA CYS A 61 0.79 10.23 17.88
C CYS A 61 -0.41 9.54 17.22
N GLN A 62 -1.41 10.33 16.83
CA GLN A 62 -2.54 9.81 16.05
C GLN A 62 -2.09 9.23 14.70
N SER A 63 -0.97 9.73 14.14
CA SER A 63 -0.38 9.20 12.89
C SER A 63 -0.08 7.70 12.96
N HIS A 64 0.48 7.19 14.06
CA HIS A 64 0.79 5.76 14.17
C HIS A 64 -0.46 4.89 14.24
N VAL A 65 -1.55 5.43 14.80
CA VAL A 65 -2.84 4.74 14.81
C VAL A 65 -3.38 4.65 13.39
N VAL A 66 -3.24 5.73 12.61
CA VAL A 66 -3.64 5.76 11.20
C VAL A 66 -2.77 4.82 10.36
N GLU A 67 -1.45 4.86 10.50
CA GLU A 67 -0.52 3.98 9.78
C GLU A 67 -0.85 2.50 10.03
N ALA A 68 -1.09 2.11 11.29
CA ALA A 68 -1.52 0.76 11.64
C ALA A 68 -2.83 0.36 10.96
N ALA A 69 -3.82 1.26 10.94
CA ALA A 69 -5.12 1.02 10.31
C ALA A 69 -5.02 1.00 8.77
N GLN A 70 -4.15 1.81 8.17
CA GLN A 70 -3.88 1.83 6.74
C GLN A 70 -3.22 0.53 6.28
N TYR A 71 -2.31 -0.04 7.07
CA TYR A 71 -1.77 -1.37 6.77
C TYR A 71 -2.84 -2.44 6.74
N ILE A 72 -3.69 -2.50 7.77
CA ILE A 72 -4.82 -3.45 7.79
C ILE A 72 -5.73 -3.22 6.58
N SER A 73 -6.00 -1.97 6.22
CA SER A 73 -6.79 -1.63 5.03
C SER A 73 -6.14 -2.11 3.73
N ALA A 74 -4.81 -2.00 3.63
CA ALA A 74 -4.08 -2.49 2.48
C ALA A 74 -4.13 -4.02 2.35
N GLU A 75 -4.01 -4.75 3.47
CA GLU A 75 -4.20 -6.21 3.51
C GLU A 75 -5.63 -6.61 3.12
N MET A 76 -6.63 -5.86 3.56
CA MET A 76 -8.02 -6.04 3.12
C MET A 76 -8.15 -5.85 1.61
N PHE A 77 -7.64 -4.75 1.06
CA PHE A 77 -7.70 -4.48 -0.38
C PHE A 77 -6.94 -5.54 -1.21
N ALA A 78 -5.81 -6.04 -0.70
CA ALA A 78 -5.05 -7.10 -1.35
C ALA A 78 -5.84 -8.41 -1.50
N THR A 79 -6.81 -8.66 -0.62
CA THR A 79 -7.73 -9.80 -0.68
C THR A 79 -9.07 -9.46 -1.36
N GLY A 80 -9.16 -8.32 -2.04
CA GLY A 80 -10.36 -7.86 -2.73
C GLY A 80 -11.46 -7.31 -1.82
N ARG A 81 -11.21 -7.17 -0.51
CA ARG A 81 -12.16 -6.61 0.45
C ARG A 81 -12.09 -5.10 0.45
N LYS A 82 -13.24 -4.42 0.50
CA LYS A 82 -13.33 -2.95 0.50
C LYS A 82 -14.06 -2.44 1.73
N PHE A 83 -13.95 -1.15 2.02
CA PHE A 83 -14.80 -0.51 3.02
C PHE A 83 -16.25 -0.47 2.52
N SER A 84 -17.17 -0.64 3.46
CA SER A 84 -18.58 -0.35 3.27
C SER A 84 -18.89 1.08 3.72
N TYR A 85 -19.93 1.68 3.15
CA TYR A 85 -20.36 3.04 3.49
C TYR A 85 -21.85 3.02 3.78
N TYR A 86 -22.28 3.71 4.84
CA TYR A 86 -23.70 3.89 5.09
C TYR A 86 -24.17 5.24 4.51
N SER A 87 -25.34 5.21 3.88
CA SER A 87 -25.98 6.39 3.30
C SER A 87 -26.76 7.11 4.39
N ASN A 88 -26.13 8.05 5.09
CA ASN A 88 -26.83 8.96 5.98
C ASN A 88 -26.47 10.43 5.64
N PRO A 89 -27.39 11.18 5.01
CA PRO A 89 -27.16 12.58 4.64
C PRO A 89 -26.85 13.50 5.82
N SER A 90 -27.18 13.10 7.06
CA SER A 90 -26.97 13.89 8.27
C SER A 90 -25.72 13.47 9.07
N ALA A 91 -24.94 12.51 8.58
CA ALA A 91 -23.76 12.04 9.29
C ALA A 91 -22.66 13.10 9.35
N LYS A 92 -22.32 13.55 10.57
CA LYS A 92 -21.13 14.37 10.82
C LYS A 92 -19.94 13.44 11.07
N GLY A 93 -19.19 13.11 10.01
CA GLY A 93 -17.97 12.31 10.10
C GLY A 93 -17.87 11.21 9.06
N SER A 94 -16.87 10.33 9.21
CA SER A 94 -16.69 9.20 8.30
C SER A 94 -17.87 8.25 8.35
N THR A 95 -18.40 7.91 7.17
CA THR A 95 -19.41 6.87 6.99
C THR A 95 -18.81 5.50 6.66
N ALA A 96 -17.48 5.42 6.56
CA ALA A 96 -16.76 4.20 6.23
C ALA A 96 -16.75 3.23 7.42
N TYR A 97 -17.00 1.95 7.15
CA TYR A 97 -16.92 0.88 8.11
C TYR A 97 -16.50 -0.44 7.45
N VAL A 98 -16.12 -1.40 8.29
CA VAL A 98 -15.80 -2.78 7.88
C VAL A 98 -16.70 -3.75 8.63
N HIS A 99 -16.99 -4.90 8.04
CA HIS A 99 -17.62 -6.04 8.71
C HIS A 99 -16.56 -6.99 9.24
N THR A 100 -16.93 -7.84 10.20
CA THR A 100 -15.99 -8.82 10.78
C THR A 100 -15.53 -9.83 9.72
N GLY A 101 -16.42 -10.19 8.76
CA GLY A 101 -16.09 -11.08 7.64
C GLY A 101 -15.17 -10.45 6.58
N ASP A 102 -14.96 -9.13 6.62
CA ASP A 102 -14.03 -8.44 5.73
C ASP A 102 -12.58 -8.53 6.23
N ILE A 103 -12.36 -8.98 7.48
CA ILE A 103 -11.03 -9.10 8.06
C ILE A 103 -10.37 -10.38 7.52
N PRO A 104 -9.22 -10.28 6.83
CA PRO A 104 -8.56 -11.45 6.28
C PRO A 104 -8.07 -12.42 7.38
N PRO A 105 -8.31 -13.73 7.26
CA PRO A 105 -7.87 -14.70 8.25
C PRO A 105 -6.34 -14.71 8.44
N HIS A 106 -5.58 -14.61 7.33
CA HIS A 106 -4.11 -14.61 7.36
C HIS A 106 -3.55 -13.44 8.18
N LEU A 107 -4.23 -12.28 8.17
CA LEU A 107 -3.83 -11.13 8.98
C LEU A 107 -3.95 -11.44 10.48
N VAL A 108 -5.04 -12.09 10.89
CA VAL A 108 -5.25 -12.50 12.29
C VAL A 108 -4.23 -13.55 12.70
N GLU A 109 -3.93 -14.51 11.84
CA GLU A 109 -2.91 -15.54 12.06
C GLU A 109 -1.52 -14.93 12.25
N VAL A 110 -1.10 -14.01 11.36
CA VAL A 110 0.19 -13.33 11.46
C VAL A 110 0.29 -12.50 12.74
N ILE A 111 -0.77 -11.77 13.11
CA ILE A 111 -0.79 -11.01 14.37
C ILE A 111 -0.68 -11.95 15.58
N ASN A 112 -1.40 -13.08 15.59
CA ASN A 112 -1.31 -14.05 16.67
C ASN A 112 0.04 -14.76 16.74
N ALA A 113 0.67 -15.05 15.61
CA ALA A 113 2.02 -15.62 15.57
C ALA A 113 3.04 -14.69 16.25
N MET A 114 2.82 -13.37 16.21
CA MET A 114 3.67 -12.39 16.88
C MET A 114 3.40 -12.27 18.38
N SER A 115 2.27 -12.77 18.88
CA SER A 115 1.95 -12.69 20.31
C SER A 115 2.62 -13.78 21.12
N ASP A 116 3.13 -14.83 20.46
CA ASP A 116 3.71 -16.01 21.10
C ASP A 116 2.81 -16.57 22.22
N GLY A 117 1.49 -16.56 21.96
CA GLY A 117 0.46 -17.02 22.90
C GLY A 117 0.11 -16.04 24.04
N SER A 118 0.81 -14.91 24.19
CA SER A 118 0.54 -13.93 25.27
C SER A 118 -0.84 -13.27 25.18
N VAL A 119 -1.39 -13.16 23.97
CA VAL A 119 -2.70 -12.58 23.68
C VAL A 119 -3.32 -13.28 22.48
N VAL A 120 -4.58 -13.69 22.61
CA VAL A 120 -5.38 -14.20 21.49
C VAL A 120 -6.19 -13.06 20.87
N ILE A 121 -5.84 -12.72 19.63
CA ILE A 121 -6.52 -11.74 18.79
C ILE A 121 -7.52 -12.44 17.89
N THR A 122 -8.74 -11.92 17.86
CA THR A 122 -9.81 -12.40 16.97
C THR A 122 -10.07 -11.40 15.85
N ALA A 123 -10.73 -11.85 14.77
CA ALA A 123 -11.21 -10.95 13.72
C ALA A 123 -12.10 -9.83 14.28
N ARG A 124 -12.88 -10.10 15.34
CA ARG A 124 -13.72 -9.11 16.04
C ARG A 124 -12.89 -8.03 16.72
N ASP A 125 -11.73 -8.38 17.29
CA ASP A 125 -10.83 -7.41 17.91
C ASP A 125 -10.23 -6.46 16.86
N VAL A 126 -9.79 -7.01 15.71
CA VAL A 126 -9.27 -6.23 14.57
C VAL A 126 -10.36 -5.34 13.97
N TRP A 127 -11.55 -5.88 13.77
CA TRP A 127 -12.74 -5.15 13.32
C TRP A 127 -13.06 -3.96 14.23
N SER A 128 -13.02 -4.15 15.55
CA SER A 128 -13.27 -3.10 16.53
C SER A 128 -12.21 -1.99 16.45
N PHE A 129 -10.94 -2.38 16.34
CA PHE A 129 -9.83 -1.43 16.12
C PHE A 129 -10.06 -0.62 14.83
N MET A 130 -10.36 -1.30 13.73
CA MET A 130 -10.57 -0.68 12.41
C MET A 130 -11.73 0.30 12.41
N ASN A 131 -12.91 -0.09 12.90
CA ASN A 131 -14.06 0.81 12.93
C ASN A 131 -13.87 1.99 13.89
N THR A 132 -13.09 1.82 14.96
CA THR A 132 -12.68 2.94 15.81
C THR A 132 -11.77 3.92 15.06
N ALA A 133 -10.83 3.40 14.26
CA ALA A 133 -9.94 4.23 13.45
C ALA A 133 -10.68 4.93 12.31
N LEU A 134 -11.51 4.20 11.55
CA LEU A 134 -12.29 4.73 10.44
C LEU A 134 -13.22 5.85 10.89
N ARG A 135 -13.99 5.64 11.97
CA ARG A 135 -14.90 6.66 12.51
C ARG A 135 -14.19 7.97 12.87
N LYS A 136 -12.94 7.87 13.34
CA LYS A 136 -12.20 9.02 13.88
C LYS A 136 -11.31 9.72 12.85
N TYR A 137 -10.72 8.97 11.92
CA TYR A 137 -9.63 9.46 11.08
C TYR A 137 -9.92 9.42 9.59
N HIS A 138 -10.77 8.50 9.11
CA HIS A 138 -11.05 8.40 7.68
C HIS A 138 -11.75 9.68 7.18
N GLY A 139 -11.32 10.18 6.02
CA GLY A 139 -11.77 11.49 5.48
C GLY A 139 -11.19 12.71 6.19
N THR A 140 -10.27 12.54 7.15
CA THR A 140 -9.52 13.65 7.77
C THR A 140 -8.13 13.78 7.14
N PRO A 141 -7.45 14.94 7.24
CA PRO A 141 -6.09 15.10 6.72
C PRO A 141 -5.04 14.13 7.30
N LEU A 142 -5.33 13.52 8.45
CA LEU A 142 -4.45 12.51 9.05
C LEU A 142 -4.52 11.16 8.34
N TRP A 143 -5.60 10.90 7.61
CA TRP A 143 -5.78 9.72 6.78
C TRP A 143 -5.61 10.16 5.33
N PRO A 144 -4.37 10.25 4.82
CA PRO A 144 -4.16 10.53 3.42
C PRO A 144 -4.87 9.43 2.65
N GLU A 145 -5.93 9.81 1.95
CA GLU A 145 -6.46 8.96 0.90
C GLU A 145 -5.27 8.72 -0.02
N HIS A 146 -4.78 7.48 -0.03
CA HIS A 146 -3.95 7.06 -1.14
C HIS A 146 -4.88 7.22 -2.33
N SER A 147 -4.77 8.35 -3.02
CA SER A 147 -5.37 8.60 -4.31
C SER A 147 -4.86 7.48 -5.21
N GLY A 148 -5.56 6.35 -5.17
CA GLY A 148 -5.84 5.60 -6.37
C GLY A 148 -6.51 6.61 -7.26
N ARG A 149 -5.71 7.27 -8.10
CA ARG A 149 -6.18 7.93 -9.29
C ARG A 149 -7.05 6.88 -9.96
N GLU A 150 -8.34 7.14 -9.94
CA GLU A 150 -9.33 6.40 -10.68
C GLU A 150 -8.82 6.34 -12.13
N LEU A 151 -8.85 5.15 -12.72
CA LEU A 151 -8.83 5.00 -14.16
C LEU A 151 -10.12 5.64 -14.68
N GLY A 152 -10.06 6.94 -14.93
CA GLY A 152 -11.16 7.76 -15.43
C GLY A 152 -10.58 9.02 -16.08
N THR A 153 -10.38 8.94 -17.40
CA THR A 153 -10.31 10.07 -18.35
C THR A 153 -9.70 11.38 -17.82
N GLU A 154 -8.37 11.52 -17.89
CA GLU A 154 -7.70 12.83 -17.84
C GLU A 154 -6.83 13.03 -19.09
N GLU A 155 -7.49 13.27 -20.22
CA GLU A 155 -6.86 13.63 -21.51
C GLU A 155 -6.79 15.15 -21.73
N ALA A 156 -7.09 15.99 -20.72
CA ALA A 156 -7.34 17.43 -20.95
C ALA A 156 -6.39 18.43 -20.25
N LEU A 157 -5.30 18.00 -19.59
CA LEU A 157 -4.41 18.94 -18.86
C LEU A 157 -2.93 18.93 -19.29
N PHE A 158 -2.57 18.21 -20.35
CA PHE A 158 -1.18 18.19 -20.87
C PHE A 158 -0.99 18.87 -22.24
N ASN A 159 -2.02 19.52 -22.78
CA ASN A 159 -1.98 20.19 -24.09
C ASN A 159 -1.90 21.73 -24.03
N ALA A 160 -1.35 22.30 -22.95
CA ALA A 160 -1.17 23.75 -22.82
C ALA A 160 0.28 24.23 -22.80
N ASP A 161 1.28 23.36 -22.68
CA ASP A 161 2.67 23.80 -22.34
C ASP A 161 3.74 23.41 -23.37
N LEU A 162 3.35 23.14 -24.63
CA LEU A 162 4.28 22.88 -25.75
C LEU A 162 4.17 23.91 -26.90
N LYS A 163 3.46 25.02 -26.72
CA LYS A 163 3.31 26.05 -27.77
C LYS A 163 4.34 27.17 -27.74
N GLU A 164 5.38 27.09 -26.92
CA GLU A 164 6.38 28.16 -26.83
C GLU A 164 7.83 27.66 -26.90
N SER A 165 8.14 26.84 -27.92
CA SER A 165 9.53 26.71 -28.42
C SER A 165 9.57 25.96 -29.76
N ALA A 166 9.15 26.62 -30.84
CA ALA A 166 9.44 26.16 -32.20
C ALA A 166 9.43 27.35 -33.16
N THR A 167 10.48 28.16 -33.09
CA THR A 167 10.89 29.01 -34.22
C THR A 167 12.20 28.47 -34.78
N CYS A 168 12.32 28.55 -36.10
CA CYS A 168 13.48 28.26 -36.96
C CYS A 168 13.62 26.80 -37.43
N PHE A 169 12.96 26.45 -38.54
CA PHE A 169 13.64 26.12 -39.80
C PHE A 169 12.63 25.97 -40.96
N GLU A 170 12.86 26.70 -42.05
CA GLU A 170 12.14 26.59 -43.33
C GLU A 170 12.68 25.44 -44.18
N GLY A 171 11.81 24.78 -44.97
CA GLY A 171 12.20 23.86 -46.03
C GLY A 171 11.13 22.83 -46.45
N VAL A 172 10.22 23.22 -47.35
CA VAL A 172 9.20 22.41 -48.06
C VAL A 172 9.88 21.88 -49.37
N PRO A 173 9.55 20.71 -50.00
CA PRO A 173 8.18 20.39 -50.43
C PRO A 173 7.67 18.94 -50.51
N LYS A 174 6.32 18.91 -50.44
CA LYS A 174 5.28 17.98 -50.93
C LYS A 174 5.72 16.81 -51.84
N VAL A 175 5.22 15.61 -51.51
CA VAL A 175 4.74 14.61 -52.48
C VAL A 175 3.49 13.91 -51.93
N GLU A 176 2.58 13.60 -52.84
CA GLU A 176 1.18 13.21 -52.72
C GLU A 176 0.92 11.76 -52.25
N GLU A 177 -0.23 11.62 -51.57
CA GLU A 177 -1.34 10.67 -51.81
C GLU A 177 -1.04 9.23 -52.28
N GLY A 178 -1.57 8.25 -51.52
CA GLY A 178 -1.59 6.84 -51.89
C GLY A 178 -2.39 6.00 -50.91
N ALA A 179 -3.72 6.01 -51.08
CA ALA A 179 -4.65 5.15 -50.36
C ALA A 179 -4.40 3.66 -50.66
N ARG A 180 -4.54 2.81 -49.64
CA ARG A 180 -4.82 1.39 -49.82
C ARG A 180 -5.60 0.84 -48.63
N GLU A 181 -6.90 0.62 -48.85
CA GLU A 181 -7.75 -0.31 -48.09
C GLU A 181 -7.08 -1.70 -47.99
N VAL A 182 -7.29 -2.44 -46.90
CA VAL A 182 -7.83 -3.82 -46.92
C VAL A 182 -8.36 -4.20 -45.51
N MET A 183 -9.69 -4.33 -45.43
CA MET A 183 -10.50 -5.40 -44.82
C MET A 183 -10.62 -5.55 -43.28
N GLU A 184 -11.81 -5.12 -42.85
CA GLU A 184 -12.60 -5.57 -41.72
C GLU A 184 -12.87 -7.09 -41.77
N MET A 185 -12.65 -7.79 -40.66
CA MET A 185 -13.08 -9.18 -40.49
C MET A 185 -13.76 -9.32 -39.13
N VAL A 186 -15.08 -9.26 -39.18
CA VAL A 186 -15.99 -9.58 -38.07
C VAL A 186 -16.16 -11.10 -38.03
N SER A 187 -15.93 -11.73 -36.88
CA SER A 187 -16.31 -13.12 -36.62
C SER A 187 -17.32 -13.14 -35.48
N GLU A 188 -18.56 -13.43 -35.82
CA GLU A 188 -19.62 -13.87 -34.91
C GLU A 188 -19.39 -15.34 -34.48
N TYR A 189 -20.34 -15.84 -33.65
CA TYR A 189 -20.47 -17.13 -32.94
C TYR A 189 -20.01 -17.09 -31.46
N GLU A 190 -20.82 -17.48 -30.47
CA GLU A 190 -22.25 -17.80 -30.36
C GLU A 190 -22.60 -17.89 -28.87
N HIS A 191 -23.90 -17.85 -28.56
CA HIS A 191 -24.52 -17.95 -27.24
C HIS A 191 -24.06 -19.14 -26.39
N ILE A 192 -23.78 -18.90 -25.11
CA ILE A 192 -23.85 -19.93 -24.07
C ILE A 192 -24.87 -19.50 -23.03
N SER A 193 -25.91 -20.33 -22.89
CA SER A 193 -27.03 -20.21 -21.97
C SER A 193 -26.62 -20.53 -20.53
N ASP A 194 -27.18 -19.74 -19.61
CA ASP A 194 -27.11 -19.94 -18.17
C ASP A 194 -27.71 -21.30 -17.76
N SER A 195 -26.94 -22.07 -17.00
CA SER A 195 -27.49 -23.11 -16.12
C SER A 195 -26.70 -23.12 -14.81
N GLU A 196 -27.44 -22.93 -13.72
CA GLU A 196 -26.94 -22.93 -12.35
C GLU A 196 -26.40 -24.32 -11.99
N SER A 197 -25.19 -24.36 -11.43
CA SER A 197 -24.74 -25.52 -10.65
C SER A 197 -23.82 -25.09 -9.52
N SER A 198 -24.30 -25.39 -8.31
CA SER A 198 -23.59 -25.33 -7.04
C SER A 198 -22.34 -26.22 -7.05
N SER A 199 -21.17 -25.69 -6.72
CA SER A 199 -20.26 -26.28 -5.72
C SER A 199 -18.92 -25.55 -5.64
N GLU A 200 -18.49 -25.34 -4.39
CA GLU A 200 -17.10 -25.32 -3.93
C GLU A 200 -16.19 -24.18 -4.40
N ALA A 201 -15.92 -23.27 -3.46
CA ALA A 201 -14.87 -22.28 -3.56
C ALA A 201 -13.50 -22.98 -3.68
N MET A 202 -13.07 -23.18 -4.92
CA MET A 202 -11.69 -23.47 -5.26
C MET A 202 -10.82 -22.35 -4.70
N THR A 203 -10.02 -22.67 -3.69
CA THR A 203 -8.85 -21.88 -3.34
C THR A 203 -7.87 -22.07 -4.48
N GLU A 204 -7.99 -21.25 -5.52
CA GLU A 204 -7.02 -21.19 -6.61
C GLU A 204 -5.71 -20.68 -6.02
N GLY A 205 -4.90 -21.61 -5.52
CA GLY A 205 -3.56 -21.33 -5.02
C GLY A 205 -2.78 -20.58 -6.11
N ILE A 206 -2.00 -19.58 -5.69
CA ILE A 206 -1.15 -18.83 -6.61
C ILE A 206 -0.23 -19.84 -7.31
N ARG A 207 -0.54 -20.16 -8.57
CA ARG A 207 0.25 -21.08 -9.38
C ARG A 207 1.61 -20.44 -9.66
N GLU A 208 2.66 -21.25 -9.72
CA GLU A 208 3.99 -20.77 -10.08
C GLU A 208 3.94 -20.04 -11.42
N THR A 209 4.68 -18.93 -11.52
CA THR A 209 4.73 -18.14 -12.75
C THR A 209 5.41 -18.96 -13.84
N ASP A 210 4.74 -19.06 -14.99
CA ASP A 210 5.26 -19.76 -16.17
C ASP A 210 6.66 -19.23 -16.57
N ALA A 211 7.59 -20.15 -16.84
CA ALA A 211 8.99 -19.82 -17.12
C ALA A 211 9.16 -19.00 -18.42
N ALA A 212 8.26 -19.14 -19.39
CA ALA A 212 8.30 -18.31 -20.60
C ALA A 212 7.86 -16.87 -20.31
N SER A 213 6.97 -16.66 -19.34
CA SER A 213 6.55 -15.33 -18.89
C SER A 213 7.68 -14.55 -18.21
N LEU A 214 8.61 -15.24 -17.52
CA LEU A 214 9.79 -14.61 -16.93
C LEU A 214 10.77 -14.02 -17.97
N ARG A 215 10.68 -14.42 -19.23
CA ARG A 215 11.52 -13.91 -20.33
C ARG A 215 10.87 -12.79 -21.13
N LYS A 216 9.62 -12.44 -20.83
CA LYS A 216 8.88 -11.38 -21.53
C LYS A 216 9.15 -10.02 -20.87
N PHE A 217 9.25 -8.98 -21.68
CA PHE A 217 9.27 -7.61 -21.19
C PHE A 217 7.84 -7.12 -20.99
N PHE A 218 7.55 -6.61 -19.79
CA PHE A 218 6.27 -5.99 -19.46
C PHE A 218 6.46 -4.48 -19.34
N LEU A 219 5.61 -3.73 -20.05
CA LEU A 219 5.55 -2.28 -19.86
C LEU A 219 4.77 -1.99 -18.57
N VAL A 220 5.42 -1.38 -17.59
CA VAL A 220 4.80 -1.04 -16.30
C VAL A 220 4.99 0.43 -16.03
N GLN A 221 3.94 1.11 -15.57
CA GLN A 221 4.04 2.50 -15.14
C GLN A 221 5.02 2.61 -13.96
N GLY A 222 5.97 3.55 -14.02
CA GLY A 222 7.01 3.70 -12.99
C GLY A 222 6.44 3.81 -11.56
N GLY A 223 5.32 4.54 -11.39
CA GLY A 223 4.65 4.64 -10.10
C GLY A 223 4.12 3.30 -9.55
N MET A 224 3.67 2.39 -10.41
CA MET A 224 3.26 1.04 -10.01
C MET A 224 4.45 0.17 -9.64
N LEU A 225 5.52 0.23 -10.44
CA LEU A 225 6.77 -0.49 -10.16
C LEU A 225 7.34 -0.12 -8.78
N MET A 226 7.32 1.18 -8.44
CA MET A 226 7.83 1.68 -7.16
C MET A 226 7.02 1.19 -5.94
N LYS A 227 5.78 0.71 -6.10
CA LYS A 227 5.01 0.13 -4.98
C LYS A 227 5.59 -1.20 -4.50
N LEU A 228 6.36 -1.90 -5.34
CA LEU A 228 7.02 -3.16 -4.99
C LEU A 228 8.26 -2.93 -4.11
N PHE A 229 8.94 -1.79 -4.28
CA PHE A 229 10.20 -1.48 -3.59
C PHE A 229 9.96 -0.68 -2.31
N ARG A 230 9.21 -1.25 -1.36
CA ARG A 230 8.94 -0.62 -0.06
C ARG A 230 9.89 -1.07 1.04
N PHE A 231 10.36 -2.31 0.94
CA PHE A 231 11.16 -2.97 1.97
C PHE A 231 12.51 -3.38 1.41
N CYS A 232 13.52 -3.39 2.26
CA CYS A 232 14.86 -3.81 1.91
C CYS A 232 14.86 -5.32 1.66
N PRO A 233 15.33 -5.79 0.50
CA PRO A 233 15.37 -7.22 0.21
C PRO A 233 16.35 -7.99 1.12
N GLN A 234 17.29 -7.31 1.77
CA GLN A 234 18.30 -7.93 2.63
C GLN A 234 17.83 -8.09 4.09
N CYS A 235 17.18 -7.07 4.65
CA CYS A 235 16.86 -7.04 6.09
C CYS A 235 15.37 -6.85 6.39
N GLY A 236 14.52 -6.73 5.37
CA GLY A 236 13.07 -6.53 5.52
C GLY A 236 12.65 -5.16 6.04
N HIS A 237 13.57 -4.29 6.46
CA HIS A 237 13.22 -2.95 6.96
C HIS A 237 12.78 -2.01 5.84
N ARG A 238 11.94 -1.03 6.17
CA ARG A 238 11.47 -0.04 5.21
C ARG A 238 12.64 0.74 4.61
N LEU A 239 12.63 0.89 3.28
CA LEU A 239 13.65 1.67 2.58
C LEU A 239 13.51 3.15 2.93
N GLY A 240 14.64 3.81 3.21
CA GLY A 240 14.67 5.24 3.53
C GLY A 240 14.59 6.11 2.28
N LYS A 241 15.22 5.65 1.18
CA LYS A 241 15.15 6.30 -0.13
C LYS A 241 15.09 5.27 -1.25
N THR A 242 14.31 5.56 -2.28
CA THR A 242 14.21 4.75 -3.51
C THR A 242 14.12 5.68 -4.70
N GLN A 243 14.86 5.37 -5.77
CA GLN A 243 14.89 6.17 -6.99
C GLN A 243 14.79 5.27 -8.21
N LEU A 244 13.83 5.55 -9.08
CA LEU A 244 13.72 4.91 -10.40
C LEU A 244 14.46 5.77 -11.43
N LYS A 245 15.31 5.14 -12.23
CA LYS A 245 16.00 5.75 -13.37
C LYS A 245 15.83 4.88 -14.62
N ALA A 246 15.53 5.49 -15.75
CA ALA A 246 15.60 4.82 -17.04
C ALA A 246 17.05 4.78 -17.54
N VAL A 247 17.54 3.60 -17.92
CA VAL A 247 18.84 3.40 -18.55
C VAL A 247 18.60 2.65 -19.85
N GLY A 248 18.57 3.37 -20.96
CA GLY A 248 18.07 2.84 -22.24
C GLY A 248 16.59 2.47 -22.14
N THR A 249 16.25 1.24 -22.52
CA THR A 249 14.90 0.67 -22.37
C THR A 249 14.65 0.00 -21.02
N ALA A 250 15.68 -0.07 -20.15
CA ALA A 250 15.58 -0.74 -18.85
C ALA A 250 15.23 0.23 -17.72
N ALA A 251 14.40 -0.25 -16.79
CA ALA A 251 14.10 0.42 -15.53
C ALA A 251 15.10 -0.04 -14.45
N VAL A 252 15.88 0.89 -13.91
CA VAL A 252 16.85 0.63 -12.83
C VAL A 252 16.36 1.31 -11.54
N VAL A 253 16.18 0.52 -10.48
CA VAL A 253 15.76 1.04 -9.17
C VAL A 253 16.96 1.06 -8.22
N LYS A 254 17.36 2.26 -7.80
CA LYS A 254 18.33 2.46 -6.71
C LYS A 254 17.60 2.49 -5.38
N MET A 255 18.10 1.75 -4.41
CA MET A 255 17.50 1.61 -3.09
C MET A 255 18.52 1.91 -1.99
N GLN A 256 18.09 2.60 -0.94
CA GLN A 256 18.90 2.88 0.23
C GLN A 256 18.17 2.42 1.49
N CYS A 257 18.74 1.43 2.18
CA CYS A 257 18.26 0.98 3.48
C CYS A 257 19.12 1.59 4.59
N LEU A 258 18.51 2.43 5.44
CA LEU A 258 19.21 3.08 6.54
C LEU A 258 19.67 2.05 7.59
N SER A 259 18.83 1.04 7.88
CA SER A 259 19.17 -0.01 8.84
C SER A 259 20.40 -0.83 8.43
N CYS A 260 20.54 -1.17 7.13
CA CYS A 260 21.74 -1.88 6.65
C CYS A 260 23.00 -1.01 6.70
N ILE A 261 22.86 0.29 6.42
CA ILE A 261 23.96 1.26 6.49
C ILE A 261 24.44 1.39 7.93
N GLU A 262 23.53 1.56 8.88
CA GLU A 262 23.85 1.68 10.31
C GLU A 262 24.48 0.41 10.88
N MET A 263 24.06 -0.77 10.38
CA MET A 263 24.62 -2.07 10.79
C MET A 263 25.93 -2.44 10.05
N GLY A 264 26.49 -1.56 9.22
CA GLY A 264 27.75 -1.82 8.52
C GLY A 264 27.68 -2.92 7.47
N ARG A 265 26.47 -3.33 7.03
CA ARG A 265 26.31 -4.25 5.90
C ARG A 265 26.30 -3.42 4.61
N ALA A 266 27.51 -3.10 4.14
CA ALA A 266 27.67 -2.38 2.88
C ALA A 266 27.08 -3.18 1.72
N PHE A 267 26.30 -2.51 0.89
CA PHE A 267 25.80 -3.01 -0.39
C PHE A 267 27.01 -3.14 -1.32
N GLN A 268 27.44 -4.37 -1.63
CA GLN A 268 28.35 -4.59 -2.76
C GLN A 268 27.52 -4.35 -4.04
N ASP A 269 27.85 -3.26 -4.72
CA ASP A 269 27.28 -2.90 -6.01
C ASP A 269 27.84 -3.89 -7.05
N ASP A 270 27.17 -5.02 -7.26
CA ASP A 270 27.51 -6.00 -8.31
C ASP A 270 27.12 -5.47 -9.71
N THR A 271 27.52 -4.23 -10.02
CA THR A 271 27.57 -3.73 -11.39
C THR A 271 28.95 -3.98 -11.98
N HIS A 272 29.38 -5.24 -12.04
CA HIS A 272 30.35 -5.68 -13.03
C HIS A 272 29.59 -6.29 -14.20
N LEU A 273 29.16 -5.42 -15.13
CA LEU A 273 28.85 -5.84 -16.49
C LEU A 273 30.18 -6.25 -17.16
N PRO A 274 30.32 -7.48 -17.67
CA PRO A 274 31.47 -7.84 -18.47
C PRO A 274 31.42 -7.04 -19.78
N HIS A 275 32.54 -6.38 -20.10
CA HIS A 275 32.77 -5.87 -21.45
C HIS A 275 32.73 -7.05 -22.42
N ILE A 276 31.75 -7.05 -23.33
CA ILE A 276 31.78 -7.75 -24.62
C ILE A 276 31.82 -6.67 -25.69
#